data_AF-A0A662R031-F1
#
_entry.id   AF-A0A662R031-F1
#
_cell.length_a   1.000
_cell.length_b   1.000
_cell.length_c   1.000
_cell.angle_alpha   90.00
_cell.angle_beta   90.00
_cell.angle_gamma   90.00
#
_symmetry.space_group_name_H-M   'P 1'
#
loop_
_entity.id
_entity.type
_entity.pdbx_description
1 polymer ?
#
loop_
_entity_poly.entity_id
_entity_poly.type
_entity_poly.pdbx_seq_one_letter_code
_entity_poly.pdbx_strand_id
1 'polypeptide(L)'
;MPPELRKPIEELRFLLDRGYPKSYAVKFISDHHRLHNQYRYILSRVVHSTSTVDVRRRKTVGCDELGGEILWIDGYNVIITVEHLITGEHLFLCDDGFLRDIKGVFRSYKLTESSKKSVNLILDFIGYIKPEYTYFILDEKISKSGELAGYIRRELKSRGMKGEVKLSDCVDSELKNVKNGIVATADGIIVDAVERVADLPMCV
;
A
#
# COMPACT_ATOMS: atom_id res chain seq x y z
N MET A 1 18.51 -6.41 -2.44
CA MET A 1 18.78 -4.98 -2.21
C MET A 1 20.20 -4.66 -2.66
N PRO A 2 20.44 -3.55 -3.39
CA PRO A 2 21.77 -3.20 -3.87
C PRO A 2 22.81 -3.07 -2.72
N PRO A 3 24.05 -3.57 -2.89
CA PRO A 3 25.08 -3.51 -1.85
C PRO A 3 25.37 -2.08 -1.36
N GLU A 4 25.29 -1.08 -2.25
CA GLU A 4 25.52 0.32 -1.89
C GLU A 4 24.52 0.89 -0.88
N LEU A 5 23.35 0.25 -0.70
CA LEU A 5 22.33 0.72 0.25
C LEU A 5 22.51 0.16 1.66
N ARG A 6 23.35 -0.85 1.87
CA ARG A 6 23.48 -1.51 3.17
C ARG A 6 23.89 -0.53 4.27
N LYS A 7 25.00 0.19 4.07
CA LYS A 7 25.52 1.16 5.05
C LYS A 7 24.59 2.38 5.22
N PRO A 8 24.06 3.01 4.15
CA PRO A 8 23.05 4.05 4.27
C PRO A 8 21.82 3.65 5.10
N ILE A 9 21.35 2.40 4.99
CA ILE A 9 20.19 1.92 5.73
C ILE A 9 20.49 1.79 7.23
N GLU A 10 21.64 1.23 7.58
CA GLU A 10 22.09 1.12 8.98
C GLU A 10 22.20 2.52 9.62
N GLU A 11 22.83 3.48 8.94
CA GLU A 11 23.00 4.85 9.43
C GLU A 11 21.69 5.64 9.47
N LEU A 12 20.81 5.47 8.47
CA LEU A 12 19.51 6.10 8.47
C LEU A 12 18.67 5.61 9.66
N ARG A 13 18.61 4.30 9.89
CA ARG A 13 17.88 3.75 11.04
C ARG A 13 18.44 4.24 12.36
N PHE A 14 19.77 4.34 12.49
CA PHE A 14 20.42 4.91 13.68
C PHE A 14 19.95 6.34 14.00
N LEU A 15 19.77 7.17 12.97
CA LEU A 15 19.24 8.54 13.12
C LEU A 15 17.74 8.52 13.47
N LEU A 16 16.94 7.70 12.78
CA LEU A 16 15.50 7.62 13.04
C LEU A 16 15.20 7.13 14.47
N ASP A 17 15.97 6.17 14.97
CA ASP A 17 15.86 5.66 16.35
C ASP A 17 16.18 6.73 17.41
N ARG A 18 16.86 7.82 17.03
CA ARG A 18 17.16 8.98 17.90
C ARG A 18 16.17 10.13 17.74
N GLY A 19 15.09 9.93 16.99
CA GLY A 19 14.05 10.94 16.80
C GLY A 19 14.41 12.02 15.78
N TYR A 20 15.43 11.80 14.95
CA TYR A 20 15.71 12.73 13.84
C TYR A 20 14.55 12.69 12.84
N PRO A 21 14.06 13.86 12.35
CA PRO A 21 12.98 13.90 11.38
C PRO A 21 13.34 13.15 10.10
N LYS A 22 12.45 12.26 9.64
CA LYS A 22 12.73 11.31 8.56
C LYS A 22 13.17 11.99 7.25
N SER A 23 12.52 13.08 6.85
CA SER A 23 12.88 13.82 5.64
C SER A 23 14.31 14.37 5.68
N TYR A 24 14.74 14.89 6.84
CA TYR A 24 16.10 15.40 7.05
C TYR A 24 17.12 14.27 7.11
N ALA A 25 16.84 13.19 7.84
CA ALA A 25 17.74 12.05 7.94
C ALA A 25 17.97 11.38 6.58
N VAL A 26 16.91 11.15 5.80
CA VAL A 26 17.02 10.60 4.43
C VAL A 26 17.89 11.50 3.55
N LYS A 27 17.64 12.81 3.57
CA LYS A 27 18.42 13.77 2.77
C LYS A 27 19.90 13.73 3.18
N PHE A 28 20.19 13.84 4.47
CA PHE A 28 21.55 13.87 5.01
C PHE A 28 22.35 12.62 4.63
N ILE A 29 21.80 11.43 4.87
CA ILE A 29 22.44 10.16 4.53
C ILE A 29 22.61 10.02 3.00
N SER A 30 21.57 10.39 2.24
CA SER A 30 21.63 10.33 0.78
C SER A 30 22.72 11.24 0.19
N ASP A 31 22.86 12.45 0.73
CA ASP A 31 23.89 13.40 0.29
C ASP A 31 25.30 12.93 0.71
N HIS A 32 25.44 12.39 1.94
CA HIS A 32 26.71 11.85 2.44
C HIS A 32 27.26 10.72 1.54
N HIS A 33 26.40 9.79 1.13
CA HIS A 33 26.77 8.67 0.25
C HIS A 33 26.65 8.96 -1.24
N ARG A 34 26.33 10.22 -1.62
CA ARG A 34 26.14 10.66 -3.02
C ARG A 34 25.13 9.80 -3.80
N LEU A 35 24.06 9.37 -3.13
CA LEU A 35 23.04 8.50 -3.72
C LEU A 35 22.21 9.23 -4.77
N HIS A 36 21.96 8.56 -5.90
CA HIS A 36 21.02 9.01 -6.92
C HIS A 36 19.58 9.08 -6.39
N ASN A 37 18.75 9.93 -6.99
CA ASN A 37 17.37 10.20 -6.55
C ASN A 37 16.53 8.93 -6.35
N GLN A 38 16.70 7.91 -7.19
CA GLN A 38 16.01 6.62 -7.05
C GLN A 38 16.27 5.97 -5.68
N TYR A 39 17.52 6.01 -5.20
CA TYR A 39 17.92 5.41 -3.94
C TYR A 39 17.48 6.25 -2.75
N ARG A 40 17.43 7.57 -2.89
CA ARG A 40 16.84 8.45 -1.88
C ARG A 40 15.37 8.11 -1.64
N TYR A 41 14.64 7.87 -2.73
CA TYR A 41 13.24 7.47 -2.67
C TYR A 41 13.06 6.07 -2.08
N ILE A 42 13.93 5.12 -2.43
CA ILE A 42 13.95 3.80 -1.78
C ILE A 42 14.18 3.94 -0.26
N LEU A 43 15.18 4.71 0.17
CA LEU A 43 15.46 4.92 1.60
C LEU A 43 14.28 5.54 2.34
N SER A 44 13.59 6.51 1.75
CA SER A 44 12.41 7.13 2.38
C SER A 44 11.22 6.17 2.51
N ARG A 45 11.11 5.17 1.65
CA ARG A 45 10.04 4.17 1.67
C ARG A 45 10.36 2.95 2.53
N VAL A 46 11.62 2.51 2.53
CA VAL A 46 12.04 1.20 3.08
C VAL A 46 12.51 1.27 4.52
N VAL A 47 13.03 2.41 4.98
CA VAL A 47 13.65 2.52 6.30
C VAL A 47 12.78 3.32 7.27
N HIS A 48 12.55 2.73 8.44
CA HIS A 48 11.83 3.32 9.57
C HIS A 48 12.66 3.14 10.86
N SER A 49 12.28 3.87 11.91
CA SER A 49 12.82 3.56 13.24
C SER A 49 12.31 2.19 13.70
N THR A 50 13.07 1.52 14.54
CA THR A 50 12.70 0.27 15.19
C THR A 50 11.35 0.41 15.90
N SER A 51 11.12 1.53 16.59
CA SER A 51 9.84 1.80 17.26
C SER A 51 8.65 1.86 16.30
N THR A 52 8.83 2.49 15.12
CA THR A 52 7.78 2.55 14.09
C THR A 52 7.52 1.17 13.49
N VAL A 53 8.58 0.41 13.17
CA VAL A 53 8.45 -0.97 12.67
C VAL A 53 7.65 -1.82 13.65
N ASP A 54 7.98 -1.77 14.94
CA ASP A 54 7.30 -2.56 15.96
C ASP A 54 5.82 -2.17 16.13
N VAL A 55 5.50 -0.87 16.08
CA VAL A 55 4.11 -0.40 16.10
C VAL A 55 3.33 -0.93 14.91
N ARG A 56 3.89 -0.83 13.70
CA ARG A 56 3.23 -1.31 12.47
C ARG A 56 2.99 -2.80 12.51
N ARG A 57 4.02 -3.60 12.85
CA ARG A 57 3.90 -5.06 12.96
C ARG A 57 2.82 -5.51 13.93
N ARG A 58 2.64 -4.82 15.06
CA ARG A 58 1.60 -5.17 16.05
C ARG A 58 0.17 -4.99 15.54
N LYS A 59 -0.06 -4.15 14.54
CA LYS A 59 -1.38 -3.93 13.93
C LYS A 59 -1.55 -4.60 12.57
N THR A 60 -0.49 -5.16 12.01
CA THR A 60 -0.57 -5.91 10.77
C THR A 60 -1.34 -7.21 11.00
N VAL A 61 -2.38 -7.42 10.21
CA VAL A 61 -3.23 -8.61 10.20
C VAL A 61 -2.78 -9.54 9.07
N GLY A 62 -2.68 -10.84 9.35
CA GLY A 62 -2.32 -11.84 8.34
C GLY A 62 -3.41 -12.05 7.30
N CYS A 63 -3.04 -12.54 6.12
CA CYS A 63 -3.98 -12.79 5.02
C CYS A 63 -5.12 -13.75 5.42
N ASP A 64 -4.83 -14.75 6.25
CA ASP A 64 -5.80 -15.76 6.70
C ASP A 64 -6.81 -15.20 7.73
N GLU A 65 -6.50 -14.06 8.34
CA GLU A 65 -7.32 -13.40 9.37
C GLU A 65 -8.30 -12.36 8.79
N LEU A 66 -8.33 -12.19 7.47
CA LEU A 66 -9.23 -11.23 6.81
C LEU A 66 -10.67 -11.77 6.62
N GLY A 67 -10.88 -13.08 6.84
CA GLY A 67 -12.18 -13.72 6.66
C GLY A 67 -13.19 -13.28 7.72
N GLY A 68 -14.42 -12.98 7.29
CA GLY A 68 -15.48 -12.49 8.18
C GLY A 68 -15.28 -11.06 8.71
N GLU A 69 -14.24 -10.34 8.28
CA GLU A 69 -13.96 -8.96 8.69
C GLU A 69 -14.55 -7.94 7.71
N ILE A 70 -14.62 -6.67 8.12
CA ILE A 70 -14.87 -5.56 7.20
C ILE A 70 -13.53 -5.10 6.62
N LEU A 71 -13.39 -5.12 5.29
CA LEU A 71 -12.15 -4.76 4.61
C LEU A 71 -12.29 -3.41 3.89
N TRP A 72 -11.37 -2.49 4.13
CA TRP A 72 -11.28 -1.19 3.47
C TRP A 72 -10.04 -1.14 2.60
N ILE A 73 -10.20 -1.14 1.29
CA ILE A 73 -9.09 -1.23 0.33
C ILE A 73 -8.77 0.16 -0.20
N ASP A 74 -7.50 0.55 -0.05
CA ASP A 74 -6.90 1.70 -0.72
C ASP A 74 -6.69 1.38 -2.20
N GLY A 75 -7.75 1.61 -2.99
CA GLY A 75 -7.95 0.91 -4.25
C GLY A 75 -6.82 1.14 -5.25
N TYR A 76 -6.41 2.39 -5.47
CA TYR A 76 -5.33 2.67 -6.44
C TYR A 76 -3.98 2.13 -5.98
N ASN A 77 -3.61 2.37 -4.72
CA ASN A 77 -2.33 1.90 -4.19
C ASN A 77 -2.21 0.38 -4.25
N VAL A 78 -3.27 -0.33 -3.87
CA VAL A 78 -3.31 -1.79 -3.91
C VAL A 78 -3.32 -2.31 -5.36
N ILE A 79 -4.21 -1.79 -6.22
CA ILE A 79 -4.32 -2.25 -7.62
C ILE A 79 -3.00 -2.03 -8.37
N ILE A 80 -2.36 -0.87 -8.20
CA ILE A 80 -1.09 -0.56 -8.86
C ILE A 80 0.03 -1.46 -8.34
N THR A 81 0.08 -1.73 -7.03
CA THR A 81 1.09 -2.63 -6.46
C THR A 81 0.93 -4.05 -7.01
N VAL A 82 -0.31 -4.56 -7.10
CA VAL A 82 -0.59 -5.86 -7.72
C VAL A 82 -0.30 -5.85 -9.23
N GLU A 83 -0.55 -4.74 -9.92
CA GLU A 83 -0.21 -4.57 -11.34
C GLU A 83 1.31 -4.67 -11.57
N HIS A 84 2.09 -4.01 -10.72
CA HIS A 84 3.55 -4.10 -10.73
C HIS A 84 4.05 -5.52 -10.44
N LEU A 85 3.37 -6.26 -9.53
CA LEU A 85 3.68 -7.66 -9.25
C LEU A 85 3.48 -8.53 -10.50
N ILE A 86 2.34 -8.38 -11.19
CA ILE A 86 2.00 -9.16 -12.40
C ILE A 86 2.93 -8.82 -13.57
N THR A 87 3.30 -7.55 -13.72
CA THR A 87 4.13 -7.07 -14.82
C THR A 87 5.64 -7.22 -14.58
N GLY A 88 6.04 -7.72 -13.40
CA GLY A 88 7.43 -7.97 -13.04
C GLY A 88 8.23 -6.68 -12.76
N GLU A 89 7.55 -5.61 -12.37
CA GLU A 89 8.19 -4.37 -11.95
C GLU A 89 8.85 -4.50 -10.56
N HIS A 90 9.79 -3.60 -10.27
CA HIS A 90 10.52 -3.63 -9.00
C HIS A 90 9.63 -3.20 -7.83
N LEU A 91 9.30 -4.18 -6.98
CA LEU A 91 8.69 -3.98 -5.66
C LEU A 91 9.71 -4.23 -4.55
N PHE A 92 9.49 -3.61 -3.39
CA PHE A 92 10.38 -3.69 -2.25
C PHE A 92 9.61 -4.16 -1.03
N LEU A 93 10.06 -5.29 -0.47
CA LEU A 93 9.67 -5.70 0.87
C LEU A 93 10.40 -4.80 1.88
N CYS A 94 9.63 -3.94 2.55
CA CYS A 94 10.14 -2.94 3.48
C CYS A 94 10.41 -3.55 4.87
N ASP A 95 11.15 -2.82 5.71
CA ASP A 95 11.53 -3.30 7.05
C ASP A 95 10.34 -3.58 7.98
N ASP A 96 9.25 -2.86 7.77
CA ASP A 96 7.95 -3.02 8.44
C ASP A 96 7.10 -4.16 7.90
N GLY A 97 7.59 -4.90 6.90
CA GLY A 97 6.94 -6.08 6.34
C GLY A 97 5.97 -5.79 5.19
N PHE A 98 5.84 -4.53 4.76
CA PHE A 98 4.96 -4.15 3.66
C PHE A 98 5.68 -4.16 2.31
N LEU A 99 4.99 -4.61 1.27
CA LEU A 99 5.38 -4.56 -0.12
C LEU A 99 5.01 -3.19 -0.70
N ARG A 100 6.01 -2.45 -1.18
CA ARG A 100 5.80 -1.12 -1.75
C ARG A 100 6.44 -1.02 -3.13
N ASP A 101 5.73 -0.38 -4.04
CA ASP A 101 6.32 0.09 -5.27
C ASP A 101 7.19 1.33 -5.01
N ILE A 102 8.14 1.56 -5.93
CA ILE A 102 9.00 2.75 -5.90
C ILE A 102 8.64 3.79 -6.96
N LYS A 103 7.54 3.59 -7.69
CA LYS A 103 7.08 4.48 -8.75
C LYS A 103 5.87 5.24 -8.23
N GLY A 104 6.10 6.39 -7.61
CA GLY A 104 5.04 7.34 -7.19
C GLY A 104 4.25 7.99 -8.34
N VAL A 105 4.00 7.25 -9.42
CA VAL A 105 3.43 7.72 -10.69
C VAL A 105 1.94 7.36 -10.74
N PHE A 106 1.13 8.04 -9.94
CA PHE A 106 -0.34 7.97 -10.05
C PHE A 106 -0.89 8.89 -11.15
N ARG A 107 -0.12 9.90 -11.56
CA ARG A 107 -0.60 11.02 -12.42
C ARG A 107 -0.98 10.62 -13.85
N SER A 108 -0.63 9.41 -14.28
CA SER A 108 -0.95 8.90 -15.62
C SER A 108 -1.68 7.54 -15.59
N TYR A 109 -2.30 7.17 -14.46
CA TYR A 109 -3.01 5.90 -14.39
C TYR A 109 -4.07 5.81 -15.47
N LYS A 110 -4.00 4.76 -16.28
CA LYS A 110 -4.98 4.41 -17.30
C LYS A 110 -5.45 3.00 -16.99
N LEU A 111 -6.76 2.78 -17.05
CA LEU A 111 -7.29 1.42 -16.97
C LEU A 111 -6.74 0.62 -18.16
N THR A 112 -5.85 -0.32 -17.88
CA THR A 112 -5.25 -1.25 -18.84
C THR A 112 -5.80 -2.66 -18.64
N GLU A 113 -5.43 -3.58 -19.52
CA GLU A 113 -5.70 -5.00 -19.30
C GLU A 113 -4.94 -5.56 -18.09
N SER A 114 -3.75 -5.03 -17.77
CA SER A 114 -3.02 -5.39 -16.55
C SER A 114 -3.75 -4.89 -15.29
N SER A 115 -4.28 -3.67 -15.30
CA SER A 115 -5.12 -3.18 -14.18
C SER A 115 -6.35 -4.05 -13.94
N LYS A 116 -7.04 -4.51 -15.01
CA LYS A 116 -8.18 -5.43 -14.88
C LYS A 116 -7.75 -6.79 -14.33
N LYS A 117 -6.60 -7.32 -14.77
CA LYS A 117 -6.04 -8.57 -14.21
C LYS A 117 -5.74 -8.42 -12.72
N SER A 118 -5.16 -7.29 -12.30
CA SER A 118 -4.93 -6.99 -10.87
C SER A 118 -6.21 -6.97 -10.06
N VAL A 119 -7.25 -6.29 -10.54
CA VAL A 119 -8.57 -6.27 -9.90
C VAL A 119 -9.13 -7.69 -9.77
N ASN A 120 -9.08 -8.50 -10.83
CA ASN A 120 -9.57 -9.87 -10.77
C ASN A 120 -8.80 -10.71 -9.76
N LEU A 121 -7.47 -10.60 -9.72
CA LEU A 121 -6.65 -11.34 -8.77
C LEU A 121 -6.96 -10.96 -7.32
N ILE A 122 -7.14 -9.66 -7.05
CA ILE A 122 -7.60 -9.15 -5.75
C ILE A 122 -8.98 -9.74 -5.39
N LEU A 123 -9.93 -9.73 -6.35
CA LEU A 123 -11.27 -10.26 -6.12
C LEU A 123 -11.28 -11.80 -5.97
N ASP A 124 -10.42 -12.53 -6.67
CA ASP A 124 -10.25 -13.97 -6.52
C ASP A 124 -9.82 -14.30 -5.09
N PHE A 125 -8.83 -13.58 -4.56
CA PHE A 125 -8.40 -13.71 -3.16
C PHE A 125 -9.50 -13.32 -2.17
N ILE A 126 -10.20 -12.20 -2.38
CA ILE A 126 -11.33 -11.78 -1.54
C ILE A 126 -12.44 -12.85 -1.54
N GLY A 127 -12.71 -13.48 -2.68
CA GLY A 127 -13.70 -14.56 -2.81
C GLY A 127 -13.30 -15.84 -2.09
N TYR A 128 -12.00 -16.09 -2.00
CA TYR A 128 -11.44 -17.18 -1.22
C TYR A 128 -11.58 -16.92 0.29
N ILE A 129 -11.15 -15.75 0.77
CA ILE A 129 -11.11 -15.44 2.21
C ILE A 129 -12.48 -15.04 2.78
N LYS A 130 -13.39 -14.53 1.94
CA LYS A 130 -14.78 -14.18 2.28
C LYS A 130 -14.88 -13.22 3.47
N PRO A 131 -14.43 -11.97 3.34
CA PRO A 131 -14.73 -10.93 4.33
C PRO A 131 -16.25 -10.74 4.46
N GLU A 132 -16.69 -10.17 5.59
CA GLU A 132 -18.09 -9.80 5.80
C GLU A 132 -18.56 -8.79 4.74
N TYR A 133 -17.71 -7.78 4.50
CA TYR A 133 -17.98 -6.71 3.55
C TYR A 133 -16.68 -6.06 3.07
N THR A 134 -16.61 -5.66 1.80
CA THR A 134 -15.44 -4.96 1.24
C THR A 134 -15.80 -3.58 0.70
N TYR A 135 -15.06 -2.56 1.14
CA TYR A 135 -15.11 -1.20 0.60
C TYR A 135 -13.86 -0.94 -0.25
N PHE A 136 -14.03 -0.67 -1.55
CA PHE A 136 -12.95 -0.12 -2.36
C PHE A 136 -13.05 1.41 -2.35
N ILE A 137 -12.02 2.08 -1.83
CA ILE A 137 -11.95 3.54 -1.82
C ILE A 137 -11.04 3.98 -2.95
N LEU A 138 -11.58 4.76 -3.89
CA LEU A 138 -10.89 5.26 -5.07
C LEU A 138 -10.89 6.79 -5.06
N ASP A 139 -9.74 7.39 -5.40
CA ASP A 139 -9.63 8.84 -5.54
C ASP A 139 -10.42 9.30 -6.77
N GLU A 140 -11.43 10.14 -6.55
CA GLU A 140 -12.25 10.68 -7.63
C GLU A 140 -11.45 11.55 -8.62
N LYS A 141 -10.35 12.17 -8.14
CA LYS A 141 -9.51 13.09 -8.92
C LYS A 141 -8.64 12.36 -9.93
N ILE A 142 -8.50 11.04 -9.80
CA ILE A 142 -7.77 10.24 -10.80
C ILE A 142 -8.64 10.07 -12.04
N SER A 143 -8.04 10.35 -13.19
CA SER A 143 -8.72 10.22 -14.49
C SER A 143 -9.32 8.83 -14.65
N LYS A 144 -10.57 8.77 -15.13
CA LYS A 144 -11.33 7.53 -15.35
C LYS A 144 -11.58 6.70 -14.08
N SER A 145 -11.52 7.31 -12.90
CA SER A 145 -11.92 6.67 -11.63
C SER A 145 -13.32 6.05 -11.69
N GLY A 146 -14.28 6.71 -12.34
CA GLY A 146 -15.61 6.15 -12.60
C GLY A 146 -15.63 4.89 -13.48
N GLU A 147 -14.72 4.77 -14.45
CA GLU A 147 -14.59 3.58 -15.32
C GLU A 147 -14.12 2.37 -14.51
N LEU A 148 -13.06 2.56 -13.71
CA LEU A 148 -12.55 1.54 -12.79
C LEU A 148 -13.59 1.16 -11.73
N ALA A 149 -14.26 2.14 -11.12
CA ALA A 149 -15.31 1.88 -10.15
C ALA A 149 -16.47 1.08 -10.76
N GLY A 150 -16.90 1.43 -11.97
CA GLY A 150 -17.91 0.69 -12.71
C GLY A 150 -17.46 -0.74 -13.03
N TYR A 151 -16.19 -0.94 -13.36
CA TYR A 151 -15.62 -2.27 -13.57
C TYR A 151 -15.66 -3.13 -12.30
N ILE A 152 -15.10 -2.63 -11.19
CA ILE A 152 -15.07 -3.36 -9.91
C ILE A 152 -16.49 -3.68 -9.43
N ARG A 153 -17.44 -2.75 -9.53
CA ARG A 153 -18.86 -3.00 -9.15
C ARG A 153 -19.48 -4.13 -9.96
N ARG A 154 -19.21 -4.22 -11.26
CA ARG A 154 -19.72 -5.32 -12.11
C ARG A 154 -19.13 -6.66 -11.69
N GLU A 155 -17.83 -6.71 -11.40
CA GLU A 155 -17.16 -7.93 -10.96
C GLU A 155 -17.64 -8.38 -9.57
N LEU A 156 -17.79 -7.46 -8.61
CA LEU A 156 -18.36 -7.79 -7.30
C LEU A 156 -19.76 -8.42 -7.45
N LYS A 157 -20.61 -7.82 -8.31
CA LYS A 157 -21.97 -8.33 -8.57
C LYS A 157 -21.96 -9.68 -9.27
N SER A 158 -21.15 -9.88 -10.30
CA SER A 158 -21.09 -11.14 -11.06
C SER A 158 -20.62 -12.31 -10.18
N ARG A 159 -19.78 -12.01 -9.18
CA ARG A 159 -19.24 -12.98 -8.21
C ARG A 159 -20.09 -13.15 -6.96
N GLY A 160 -21.19 -12.39 -6.81
CA GLY A 160 -22.06 -12.44 -5.63
C GLY A 160 -21.38 -11.97 -4.34
N MET A 161 -20.34 -11.14 -4.45
CA MET A 161 -19.55 -10.65 -3.31
C MET A 161 -20.24 -9.47 -2.62
N LYS A 162 -20.15 -9.42 -1.29
CA LYS A 162 -20.62 -8.29 -0.50
C LYS A 162 -19.57 -7.19 -0.49
N GLY A 163 -19.84 -6.10 -1.19
CA GLY A 163 -18.97 -4.94 -1.18
C GLY A 163 -19.49 -3.79 -2.02
N GLU A 164 -18.83 -2.66 -1.88
CA GLU A 164 -19.08 -1.49 -2.71
C GLU A 164 -17.79 -0.76 -3.07
N VAL A 165 -17.93 0.16 -4.04
CA VAL A 165 -16.84 1.02 -4.49
C VAL A 165 -17.27 2.46 -4.26
N LYS A 166 -16.48 3.19 -3.48
CA LYS A 166 -16.67 4.62 -3.20
C LYS A 166 -15.64 5.43 -3.96
N LEU A 167 -16.12 6.49 -4.59
CA LEU A 167 -15.28 7.55 -5.13
C LEU A 167 -15.19 8.62 -4.04
N SER A 168 -13.98 8.99 -3.66
CA SER A 168 -13.70 9.88 -2.53
C SER A 168 -12.81 11.03 -3.01
N ASP A 169 -13.14 12.25 -2.60
CA ASP A 169 -12.34 13.45 -2.83
C ASP A 169 -11.13 13.54 -1.87
N CYS A 170 -11.13 12.71 -0.82
CA CYS A 170 -10.11 12.63 0.20
C CYS A 170 -9.93 11.20 0.75
N VAL A 171 -9.45 10.29 -0.11
CA VAL A 171 -9.16 8.87 0.22
C VAL A 171 -8.37 8.73 1.53
N ASP A 172 -7.29 9.50 1.66
CA ASP A 172 -6.43 9.52 2.84
C ASP A 172 -7.22 9.77 4.13
N SER A 173 -8.12 10.77 4.12
CA SER A 173 -8.92 11.11 5.31
C SER A 173 -9.92 10.01 5.61
N GLU A 174 -10.60 9.49 4.59
CA GLU A 174 -11.59 8.41 4.76
C GLU A 174 -10.95 7.17 5.39
N LEU A 175 -9.79 6.73 4.87
CA LEU A 175 -9.08 5.56 5.37
C LEU A 175 -8.51 5.76 6.78
N LYS A 176 -7.93 6.94 7.08
CA LYS A 176 -7.38 7.24 8.42
C LYS A 176 -8.45 7.27 9.51
N ASN A 177 -9.71 7.51 9.15
CA ASN A 177 -10.83 7.59 10.08
C ASN A 177 -11.61 6.26 10.23
N VAL A 178 -11.18 5.18 9.56
CA VAL A 178 -11.78 3.85 9.73
C VAL A 178 -11.56 3.38 11.17
N LYS A 179 -12.67 3.14 11.89
CA LYS A 179 -12.68 2.61 13.27
C LYS A 179 -13.13 1.16 13.36
N ASN A 180 -13.80 0.65 12.34
CA ASN A 180 -14.28 -0.72 12.29
C ASN A 180 -13.82 -1.39 10.99
N GLY A 181 -13.11 -2.51 11.14
CA GLY A 181 -12.52 -3.26 10.05
C GLY A 181 -11.01 -3.10 9.91
N ILE A 182 -10.49 -3.65 8.82
CA ILE A 182 -9.07 -3.71 8.48
C ILE A 182 -8.84 -2.85 7.25
N VAL A 183 -7.83 -1.98 7.29
CA VAL A 183 -7.44 -1.18 6.12
C VAL A 183 -6.36 -1.90 5.33
N ALA A 184 -6.62 -2.23 4.06
CA ALA A 184 -5.64 -2.78 3.13
C ALA A 184 -4.89 -1.65 2.43
N THR A 185 -3.70 -1.33 2.92
CA THR A 185 -2.80 -0.32 2.34
C THR A 185 -1.37 -0.53 2.80
N ALA A 186 -0.42 -0.14 1.97
CA ALA A 186 0.98 -0.03 2.33
C ALA A 186 1.43 1.44 2.52
N ASP A 187 0.54 2.43 2.39
CA ASP A 187 0.90 3.84 2.61
C ASP A 187 1.27 4.08 4.08
N GLY A 188 2.51 4.51 4.35
CA GLY A 188 3.01 4.64 5.70
C GLY A 188 2.18 5.58 6.59
N ILE A 189 1.61 6.66 6.03
CA ILE A 189 0.82 7.63 6.81
C ILE A 189 -0.53 7.02 7.20
N ILE A 190 -1.16 6.29 6.28
CA ILE A 190 -2.43 5.59 6.56
C ILE A 190 -2.17 4.43 7.52
N VAL A 191 -1.14 3.61 7.23
CA VAL A 191 -0.67 2.53 8.09
C VAL A 191 -0.51 3.06 9.50
N ASP A 192 0.16 4.20 9.73
CA ASP A 192 0.40 4.76 11.06
C ASP A 192 -0.88 5.20 11.79
N ALA A 193 -1.90 5.66 11.07
CA ALA A 193 -3.13 6.22 11.64
C ALA A 193 -4.19 5.17 12.03
N VAL A 194 -4.18 4.00 11.39
CA VAL A 194 -5.22 2.97 11.57
C VAL A 194 -4.88 1.99 12.70
N GLU A 195 -5.91 1.33 13.24
CA GLU A 195 -5.79 0.36 14.33
C GLU A 195 -5.42 -1.05 13.84
N ARG A 196 -5.92 -1.46 12.67
CA ARG A 196 -5.66 -2.75 12.02
C ARG A 196 -5.41 -2.52 10.54
N VAL A 197 -4.38 -3.18 10.00
CA VAL A 197 -3.93 -2.97 8.63
C VAL A 197 -3.52 -4.29 8.00
N ALA A 198 -3.72 -4.44 6.69
CA ALA A 198 -3.26 -5.59 5.93
C ALA A 198 -2.52 -5.15 4.67
N ASP A 199 -1.59 -5.98 4.22
CA ASP A 199 -0.88 -5.78 2.97
C ASP A 199 -1.45 -6.72 1.90
N LEU A 200 -2.55 -6.31 1.28
CA LEU A 200 -3.28 -7.16 0.33
C LEU A 200 -2.42 -7.66 -0.86
N PRO A 201 -1.49 -6.86 -1.43
CA PRO A 201 -0.54 -7.34 -2.42
C PRO A 201 0.32 -8.54 -1.99
N MET A 202 0.56 -8.74 -0.69
CA MET A 202 1.29 -9.91 -0.18
C MET A 202 0.42 -11.18 -0.10
N CYS A 203 -0.89 -11.06 -0.31
CA CYS A 203 -1.85 -12.16 -0.21
C CYS A 203 -2.24 -12.78 -1.56
N VAL A 204 -1.81 -12.20 -2.67
CA VAL A 204 -2.23 -12.55 -4.04
C VAL A 204 -1.14 -13.19 -4.88
#